data_AF-A0A1J3K5I7-F1
#
_entry.id   AF-A0A1J3K5I7-F1
#
_cell.length_a   1.000
_cell.length_b   1.000
_cell.length_c   1.000
_cell.angle_alpha   90.00
_cell.angle_beta   90.00
_cell.angle_gamma   90.00
#
_symmetry.space_group_name_H-M   'P 1'
#
loop_
_entity.id
_entity.type
_entity.pdbx_description
1 polymer ?
#
loop_
_entity_poly.entity_id
_entity_poly.type
_entity_poly.pdbx_seq_one_letter_code
_entity_poly.pdbx_strand_id
1 'polypeptide(L)' 'MSATAHIPASSMNPHDILMSSQGGFSFENCARNARLEAAGTKAPGFRKTGTTICGLIYKDGVVLGADTRATEGSIVCDKN' A
#
# COMPACT_ATOMS: atom_id res chain seq x y z
N MET A 1 25.63 6.63 13.67
CA MET A 1 26.28 7.56 12.72
C MET A 1 26.24 6.89 11.35
N SER A 2 25.19 7.13 10.57
CA SER A 2 25.07 6.57 9.21
C SER A 2 25.47 7.66 8.23
N ALA A 3 26.51 7.41 7.43
CA ALA A 3 27.00 8.35 6.44
C ALA A 3 26.04 8.37 5.24
N THR A 4 25.23 9.42 5.11
CA THR A 4 24.50 9.69 3.88
C THR A 4 25.52 10.14 2.83
N ALA A 5 25.82 9.29 1.86
CA ALA A 5 26.62 9.69 0.70
C ALA A 5 25.84 10.77 -0.08
N HIS A 6 26.41 11.97 -0.17
CA HIS A 6 25.90 13.03 -1.04
C HIS A 6 26.25 12.67 -2.48
N ILE A 7 25.29 12.11 -3.22
CA ILE A 7 25.44 11.85 -4.65
C ILE A 7 25.15 13.17 -5.39
N PRO A 8 26.12 13.74 -6.14
CA PRO A 8 25.90 14.96 -6.89
C PRO A 8 24.88 14.73 -8.02
N ALA A 9 23.96 15.68 -8.21
CA ALA A 9 22.85 15.60 -9.17
C ALA A 9 23.29 15.33 -10.63
N SER A 10 24.58 15.49 -10.95
CA SER A 10 25.17 15.21 -12.25
C SER A 10 25.38 13.72 -12.56
N SER A 11 25.17 12.81 -11.60
CA SER A 11 25.32 11.35 -11.81
C SER A 11 24.00 10.58 -11.77
N MET A 12 22.86 11.25 -11.78
CA MET A 12 21.54 10.63 -11.78
C MET A 12 21.08 10.39 -13.22
N ASN A 13 20.78 9.15 -13.61
CA ASN A 13 20.24 8.92 -14.95
C ASN A 13 18.85 9.60 -15.04
N PRO A 14 18.47 10.16 -16.20
CA PRO A 14 17.12 10.74 -16.39
C PRO A 14 16.00 9.74 -16.09
N HIS A 15 16.29 8.43 -16.23
CA HIS A 15 15.40 7.34 -15.83
C HIS A 15 15.20 7.25 -14.31
N ASP A 16 16.21 7.59 -13.50
CA ASP A 16 16.12 7.60 -12.03
C ASP A 16 15.24 8.75 -11.53
N ILE A 17 15.25 9.89 -12.23
CA ILE A 17 14.38 11.05 -11.94
C ILE A 17 12.92 10.68 -12.22
N LEU A 18 12.64 9.89 -13.25
CA LEU A 18 11.28 9.46 -13.60
C LEU A 18 10.73 8.38 -12.64
N MET A 19 11.60 7.53 -12.08
CA MET A 19 11.17 6.55 -11.06
C MET A 19 10.90 7.19 -9.69
N SER A 20 11.39 8.41 -9.44
CA SER A 20 11.07 9.17 -8.22
C SER A 20 9.62 9.70 -8.18
N SER A 21 8.83 9.54 -9.25
CA SER A 21 7.42 9.93 -9.33
C SER A 21 6.44 8.78 -9.04
N GLN A 22 6.87 7.67 -8.45
CA GLN A 22 5.92 6.70 -7.89
C GLN A 22 5.15 7.42 -6.77
N GLY A 23 3.86 7.71 -7.02
CA GLY A 23 2.97 8.29 -6.01
C GLY A 23 2.91 7.42 -4.74
N GLY A 24 2.21 7.88 -3.70
CA GLY A 24 2.20 7.23 -2.37
C GLY A 24 1.65 5.79 -2.29
N PHE A 25 1.27 5.16 -3.41
CA PHE A 25 0.68 3.82 -3.46
C PHE A 25 1.36 2.95 -4.51
N SER A 26 1.72 1.72 -4.13
CA SER A 26 2.19 0.68 -5.06
C SER A 26 1.08 -0.33 -5.33
N PHE A 27 0.81 -0.57 -6.61
CA PHE A 27 -0.19 -1.52 -7.09
C PHE A 27 0.42 -2.79 -7.72
N GLU A 28 1.73 -3.00 -7.57
CA GLU A 28 2.43 -4.17 -8.12
C GLU A 28 1.82 -5.50 -7.62
N ASN A 29 1.32 -5.50 -6.39
CA ASN A 29 0.62 -6.63 -5.81
C ASN A 29 -0.67 -7.00 -6.55
N CYS A 30 -1.38 -6.05 -7.17
CA CYS A 30 -2.56 -6.34 -7.97
C CYS A 30 -2.16 -7.18 -9.20
N ALA A 31 -1.10 -6.80 -9.90
CA ALA A 31 -0.58 -7.53 -11.05
C ALA A 31 -0.05 -8.92 -10.66
N ARG A 32 0.66 -9.03 -9.53
CA ARG A 32 1.11 -10.33 -8.98
C ARG A 32 -0.07 -11.24 -8.64
N ASN A 33 -1.11 -10.72 -7.96
CA ASN A 33 -2.29 -11.50 -7.58
C ASN A 33 -3.04 -12.01 -8.81
N ALA A 34 -3.24 -11.18 -9.83
CA ALA A 34 -3.87 -11.60 -11.08
C ALA A 34 -3.10 -12.74 -11.77
N ARG A 35 -1.76 -12.71 -11.75
CA ARG A 35 -0.93 -13.81 -12.27
C ARG A 35 -1.08 -15.09 -11.45
N LEU A 36 -1.15 -14.98 -10.13
CA LEU A 36 -1.32 -16.14 -9.24
C LEU A 36 -2.70 -16.79 -9.42
N GLU A 37 -3.74 -15.98 -9.57
CA GLU A 37 -5.09 -16.46 -9.89
C GLU A 37 -5.11 -17.18 -11.24
N ALA A 38 -4.48 -16.61 -12.27
CA ALA A 38 -4.34 -17.25 -13.58
C ALA A 38 -3.52 -18.56 -13.53
N ALA A 39 -2.57 -18.67 -12.60
CA ALA A 39 -1.80 -19.88 -12.34
C ALA A 39 -2.54 -20.93 -11.48
N GLY A 40 -3.81 -20.70 -11.15
CA GLY A 40 -4.64 -21.64 -10.40
C GLY A 40 -4.51 -21.55 -8.88
N THR A 41 -3.85 -20.51 -8.35
CA THR A 41 -3.77 -20.27 -6.92
C THR A 41 -5.11 -19.71 -6.42
N LYS A 42 -5.73 -20.36 -5.43
CA LYS A 42 -6.94 -19.83 -4.80
C LYS A 42 -6.60 -18.67 -3.86
N ALA A 43 -7.39 -17.61 -3.96
CA ALA A 43 -7.33 -16.51 -2.99
C ALA A 43 -7.65 -17.05 -1.57
N PRO A 44 -6.93 -16.57 -0.54
CA PRO A 44 -7.26 -16.91 0.84
C PRO A 44 -8.66 -16.40 1.20
N GLY A 45 -9.32 -17.07 2.15
CA GLY A 45 -10.63 -16.66 2.62
C GLY A 45 -10.59 -15.30 3.33
N PHE A 46 -11.69 -14.56 3.24
CA PHE A 46 -11.83 -13.28 3.94
C PHE A 46 -12.02 -13.48 5.45
N ARG A 47 -11.29 -12.73 6.27
CA ARG A 47 -11.51 -12.63 7.72
C ARG A 47 -12.21 -11.31 8.04
N LYS A 48 -13.37 -11.37 8.70
CA LYS A 48 -14.07 -10.18 9.20
C LYS A 48 -13.38 -9.70 10.47
N THR A 49 -12.97 -8.43 10.50
CA THR A 49 -12.20 -7.83 11.62
C THR A 49 -12.94 -6.70 12.33
N GLY A 50 -14.22 -6.45 12.00
CA GLY A 50 -14.98 -5.33 12.54
C GLY A 50 -14.53 -3.95 12.08
N THR A 51 -13.47 -3.87 11.27
CA THR A 51 -12.90 -2.62 10.75
C THR A 51 -13.75 -2.04 9.62
N THR A 52 -14.01 -0.74 9.68
CA THR A 52 -14.62 0.00 8.56
C THR A 52 -13.56 0.84 7.85
N ILE A 53 -13.50 0.75 6.51
CA ILE A 53 -12.61 1.56 5.67
C ILE A 53 -13.47 2.42 4.75
N CYS A 54 -13.13 3.70 4.63
CA CYS A 54 -13.79 4.68 3.76
C CYS A 54 -12.78 5.27 2.77
N GLY A 55 -13.24 5.55 1.54
CA GLY A 55 -12.44 6.20 0.50
C GLY A 55 -13.18 7.34 -0.17
N LEU A 56 -12.47 8.43 -0.49
CA LEU A 56 -12.98 9.58 -1.25
C LEU A 56 -12.00 9.93 -2.37
N ILE A 57 -12.54 10.29 -3.54
CA ILE A 57 -11.78 10.86 -4.66
C ILE A 57 -12.02 12.38 -4.66
N TYR A 58 -10.94 13.16 -4.76
CA TYR A 58 -10.99 14.59 -5.00
C TYR A 58 -10.18 14.94 -6.27
N LYS A 59 -10.19 16.21 -6.68
CA LYS A 59 -9.68 16.68 -7.96
C LYS A 59 -8.29 16.11 -8.34
N ASP A 60 -7.38 16.03 -7.38
CA ASP A 60 -5.97 15.70 -7.62
C ASP A 60 -5.49 14.52 -6.76
N GLY A 61 -6.39 13.72 -6.19
CA GLY A 61 -5.98 12.59 -5.37
C GLY A 61 -7.10 11.83 -4.69
N VAL A 62 -6.71 11.03 -3.70
CA VAL A 62 -7.60 10.18 -2.91
C VAL A 62 -7.34 10.35 -1.43
N VAL A 63 -8.38 10.15 -0.61
CA VAL A 63 -8.30 10.07 0.85
C VAL A 63 -8.79 8.69 1.28
N LEU A 64 -8.02 8.01 2.13
CA LEU A 64 -8.39 6.73 2.72
C LEU A 64 -8.44 6.91 4.25
N GLY A 65 -9.59 6.61 4.83
CA GLY A 65 -9.78 6.55 6.28
C GLY A 65 -10.04 5.11 6.69
N ALA A 66 -9.38 4.64 7.76
CA ALA A 66 -9.64 3.34 8.35
C ALA A 66 -9.95 3.51 9.83
N ASP A 67 -10.93 2.75 10.31
CA ASP A 67 -11.12 2.52 11.73
C ASP A 67 -9.88 1.80 12.30
N THR A 68 -9.38 2.25 13.45
CA THR A 68 -8.22 1.64 14.12
C THR A 68 -8.62 0.50 15.06
N ARG A 69 -9.92 0.34 15.33
CA ARG A 69 -10.42 -0.76 16.16
C ARG A 69 -10.38 -2.07 15.37
N ALA A 70 -9.57 -3.02 15.84
CA ALA A 70 -9.61 -4.40 15.40
C ALA A 70 -10.45 -5.24 16.37
N THR A 71 -11.44 -5.97 15.88
CA THR A 71 -12.19 -6.95 16.67
C THR A 71 -12.02 -8.35 16.10
N GLU A 72 -11.80 -9.35 16.96
CA GLU A 72 -11.93 -10.76 16.61
C GLU A 72 -13.26 -11.27 17.18
N GLY A 73 -14.31 -11.19 16.37
CA GLY A 73 -15.68 -11.43 16.83
C GLY A 73 -16.20 -10.26 17.68
N SER A 74 -16.79 -10.56 18.86
CA SER A 74 -17.32 -9.55 19.79
C SER A 74 -16.25 -8.94 20.72
N ILE A 75 -15.00 -9.38 20.60
CA ILE A 75 -13.90 -8.97 21.48
C ILE A 75 -13.02 -7.97 20.72
N VAL A 76 -12.80 -6.81 21.33
CA VAL A 76 -11.85 -5.81 20.83
C VAL A 76 -10.44 -6.34 21.09
N CYS A 77 -9.73 -6.68 20.03
CA CYS A 77 -8.40 -7.29 20.12
C CYS A 77 -7.27 -6.26 20.16
N ASP A 78 -7.55 -4.99 19.84
CA ASP A 78 -6.54 -3.94 19.96
C ASP A 78 -7.12 -2.60 20.42
N LYS A 79 -6.39 -1.94 21.32
CA LYS A 79 -6.71 -0.60 21.87
C LYS A 79 -5.48 0.28 21.65
N ASN A 80 -5.32 0.79 20.42
CA ASN A 80 -4.43 1.92 20.16
C ASN A 80 -5.19 3.23 20.34
#